data_AF-A0A0G1YU97-F1
#
_entry.id   AF-A0A0G1YU97-F1
#
_cell.length_a   1.000
_cell.length_b   1.000
_cell.length_c   1.000
_cell.angle_alpha   90.00
_cell.angle_beta   90.00
_cell.angle_gamma   90.00
#
_symmetry.space_group_name_H-M   'P 1'
#
loop_
_entity.id
_entity.type
_entity.pdbx_description
1 polymer ?
#
loop_
_entity_poly.entity_id
_entity_poly.type
_entity_poly.pdbx_seq_one_letter_code
_entity_poly.pdbx_strand_id
1 'polypeptide(L)'
;LDAQIARQISDILSDNVARTPEFGANSPLYFPGTPVADKTGTTNDYRDVWIVGYTPGIALGAWAGNNDNSPMEKRIAAFIISPMWHEIMEYALEKYPSESFTPPAPENPDALPPVLRGEWNTDPSRGVHEILYWLDKDNPRSGRPGNPADPQFALWEYPVSLWAESAPSASGGFAIASPGNGAVVRLSEPLVLSAVHPRPETVARVAYYLNGGYIGAAAEPPYAITIEPEGTGAFRLTAVAETTGGNEESAISFTIQ
;
A
#
# COMPACT_ATOMS: atom_id res chain seq x y z
N LEU A 1 -14.21 -25.52 -10.47
CA LEU A 1 -14.04 -24.49 -9.44
C LEU A 1 -15.37 -24.28 -8.75
N ASP A 2 -15.37 -23.99 -7.46
CA ASP A 2 -16.58 -23.56 -6.75
C ASP A 2 -17.08 -22.21 -7.31
N ALA A 3 -18.40 -22.01 -7.36
CA ALA A 3 -18.99 -20.83 -7.99
C ALA A 3 -18.63 -19.53 -7.27
N GLN A 4 -18.49 -19.56 -5.94
CA GLN A 4 -18.08 -18.39 -5.17
C GLN A 4 -16.63 -18.01 -5.50
N ILE A 5 -15.75 -18.99 -5.66
CA ILE A 5 -14.36 -18.74 -6.07
C ILE A 5 -14.31 -18.08 -7.45
N ALA A 6 -15.10 -18.56 -8.41
CA ALA A 6 -15.15 -17.96 -9.74
C ALA A 6 -15.64 -16.50 -9.69
N ARG A 7 -16.66 -16.21 -8.89
CA ARG A 7 -17.17 -14.83 -8.70
C ARG A 7 -16.13 -13.91 -8.08
N GLN A 8 -15.40 -14.38 -7.08
CA GLN A 8 -14.32 -13.61 -6.46
C GLN A 8 -13.19 -13.31 -7.45
N ILE A 9 -12.82 -14.28 -8.29
CA ILE A 9 -11.82 -14.04 -9.35
C ILE A 9 -12.32 -13.00 -10.34
N SER A 10 -13.57 -13.09 -10.82
CA SER A 10 -14.11 -12.09 -11.75
C SER A 10 -14.24 -10.70 -11.12
N ASP A 11 -14.61 -10.61 -9.84
CA ASP A 11 -14.67 -9.37 -9.08
C ASP A 11 -13.29 -8.68 -9.04
N ILE A 12 -12.24 -9.42 -8.63
CA ILE A 12 -10.85 -8.92 -8.59
C ILE A 12 -10.37 -8.48 -9.98
N LEU A 13 -10.58 -9.33 -11.00
CA LEU A 13 -10.05 -9.08 -12.34
C LEU A 13 -10.81 -7.98 -13.09
N SER A 14 -12.04 -7.63 -12.67
CA SER A 14 -12.84 -6.58 -13.30
C SER A 14 -12.78 -5.24 -12.56
N ASP A 15 -12.16 -5.17 -11.39
CA ASP A 15 -12.03 -3.93 -10.61
C ASP A 15 -11.10 -2.90 -11.28
N ASN A 16 -11.69 -1.78 -11.72
CA ASN A 16 -10.92 -0.67 -12.30
C ASN A 16 -10.22 0.20 -11.26
N VAL A 17 -10.77 0.31 -10.05
CA VAL A 17 -10.14 1.07 -8.96
C VAL A 17 -8.84 0.38 -8.54
N ALA A 18 -8.87 -0.95 -8.39
CA ALA A 18 -7.70 -1.74 -8.02
C ALA A 18 -6.54 -1.61 -9.03
N ARG A 19 -6.83 -1.51 -10.32
CA ARG A 19 -5.80 -1.41 -11.39
C ARG A 19 -5.36 0.02 -11.70
N THR A 20 -6.10 1.03 -11.25
CA THR A 20 -5.85 2.46 -11.54
C THR A 20 -4.46 2.95 -11.14
N PRO A 21 -3.87 2.60 -9.98
CA PRO A 21 -2.55 3.09 -9.58
C PRO A 21 -1.43 2.76 -10.58
N GLU A 22 -1.54 1.63 -11.29
CA GLU A 22 -0.55 1.19 -12.27
C GLU A 22 -0.85 1.72 -13.69
N PHE A 23 -2.11 1.63 -14.12
CA PHE A 23 -2.47 1.87 -15.54
C PHE A 23 -3.22 3.18 -15.80
N GLY A 24 -3.67 3.86 -14.74
CA GLY A 24 -4.62 4.96 -14.82
C GLY A 24 -6.07 4.49 -14.99
N ALA A 25 -7.01 5.35 -14.60
CA ALA A 25 -8.45 5.03 -14.58
C ALA A 25 -9.07 4.83 -15.97
N ASN A 26 -8.45 5.40 -17.02
CA ASN A 26 -8.90 5.34 -18.42
C ASN A 26 -7.90 4.57 -19.30
N SER A 27 -7.36 3.47 -18.78
CA SER A 27 -6.42 2.62 -19.53
C SER A 27 -7.14 1.78 -20.60
N PRO A 28 -6.42 1.15 -21.56
CA PRO A 28 -6.99 0.18 -22.50
C PRO A 28 -7.63 -1.07 -21.85
N LEU A 29 -7.53 -1.22 -20.53
CA LEU A 29 -8.16 -2.31 -19.80
C LEU A 29 -9.58 -1.92 -19.31
N TYR A 30 -9.95 -0.64 -19.40
CA TYR A 30 -11.22 -0.12 -18.91
C TYR A 30 -12.25 0.00 -20.04
N PHE A 31 -13.45 -0.52 -19.81
CA PHE A 31 -14.58 -0.46 -20.73
C PHE A 31 -15.78 0.21 -20.04
N PRO A 32 -16.14 1.45 -20.44
CA PRO A 32 -17.24 2.18 -19.80
C PRO A 32 -18.56 1.40 -19.83
N GLY A 33 -19.17 1.20 -18.66
CA GLY A 33 -20.47 0.54 -18.52
C GLY A 33 -20.48 -0.98 -18.74
N THR A 34 -19.34 -1.59 -19.07
CA THR A 34 -19.23 -3.05 -19.27
C THR A 34 -18.06 -3.59 -18.44
N PRO A 35 -18.32 -4.30 -17.32
CA PRO A 35 -17.26 -4.94 -16.56
C PRO A 35 -16.56 -6.01 -17.40
N VAL A 36 -15.27 -5.80 -17.67
CA VAL A 36 -14.40 -6.79 -18.32
C VAL A 36 -13.36 -7.23 -17.31
N ALA A 37 -13.31 -8.55 -17.07
CA ALA A 37 -12.29 -9.16 -16.24
C ALA A 37 -11.07 -9.45 -17.11
N ASP A 38 -9.88 -8.96 -16.74
CA ASP A 38 -8.68 -9.18 -17.54
C ASP A 38 -7.41 -9.37 -16.72
N LYS A 39 -6.42 -9.99 -17.36
CA LYS A 39 -5.08 -10.15 -16.83
C LYS A 39 -4.04 -9.98 -17.93
N THR A 40 -3.12 -9.05 -17.69
CA THR A 40 -1.91 -8.86 -18.47
C THR A 40 -0.80 -9.80 -18.00
N GLY A 41 0.08 -10.21 -18.91
CA GLY A 41 1.26 -11.03 -18.63
C GLY A 41 2.47 -10.54 -19.42
N THR A 42 3.64 -10.54 -18.80
CA THR A 42 4.92 -10.23 -19.45
C THR A 42 5.95 -11.21 -18.93
N THR A 43 6.67 -11.88 -19.84
CA THR A 43 7.71 -12.84 -19.45
C THR A 43 9.00 -12.13 -19.09
N ASN A 44 9.89 -12.86 -18.40
CA ASN A 44 11.25 -12.40 -18.15
C ASN A 44 11.94 -12.01 -19.46
N ASP A 45 12.89 -11.07 -19.39
CA ASP A 45 13.62 -10.52 -20.53
C ASP A 45 12.75 -9.89 -21.64
N TYR A 46 11.46 -9.61 -21.38
CA TYR A 46 10.54 -8.95 -22.32
C TYR A 46 10.36 -9.72 -23.64
N ARG A 47 10.28 -11.05 -23.59
CA ARG A 47 10.17 -11.88 -24.80
C ARG A 47 8.73 -12.03 -25.27
N ASP A 48 7.79 -12.07 -24.34
CA ASP A 48 6.38 -12.27 -24.60
C ASP A 48 5.53 -11.31 -23.80
N VAL A 49 4.43 -10.88 -24.42
CA VAL A 49 3.33 -10.22 -23.76
C VAL A 49 2.03 -10.95 -24.06
N TRP A 50 1.20 -11.06 -23.04
CA TRP A 50 -0.12 -11.68 -23.11
C TRP A 50 -1.15 -10.75 -22.49
N ILE A 51 -2.37 -10.84 -23.00
CA ILE A 51 -3.55 -10.39 -22.30
C ILE A 51 -4.65 -11.41 -22.52
N VAL A 52 -5.32 -11.78 -21.44
CA VAL A 52 -6.54 -12.59 -21.50
C VAL A 52 -7.60 -11.85 -20.72
N GLY A 53 -8.75 -11.62 -21.35
CA GLY A 53 -9.90 -11.03 -20.68
C GLY A 53 -11.21 -11.61 -21.17
N TYR A 54 -12.26 -11.39 -20.38
CA TYR A 54 -13.55 -12.01 -20.60
C TYR A 54 -14.69 -11.22 -19.96
N THR A 55 -15.89 -11.50 -20.45
CA THR A 55 -17.20 -11.22 -19.84
C THR A 55 -17.95 -12.55 -19.72
N PRO A 56 -19.15 -12.60 -19.10
CA PRO A 56 -19.97 -13.80 -19.13
C PRO A 56 -20.27 -14.35 -20.55
N GLY A 57 -20.30 -13.48 -21.57
CA GLY A 57 -20.63 -13.85 -22.95
C GLY A 57 -19.44 -14.21 -23.85
N ILE A 58 -18.22 -13.76 -23.54
CA ILE A 58 -17.06 -13.96 -24.42
C ILE A 58 -15.73 -13.96 -23.64
N ALA A 59 -14.78 -14.75 -24.10
CA ALA A 59 -13.38 -14.71 -23.67
C ALA A 59 -12.47 -14.45 -24.86
N LEU A 60 -11.49 -13.57 -24.69
CA LEU A 60 -10.53 -13.13 -25.71
C LEU A 60 -9.11 -13.12 -25.14
N GLY A 61 -8.21 -13.85 -25.78
CA GLY A 61 -6.78 -13.85 -25.48
C GLY A 61 -5.97 -13.31 -26.66
N ALA A 62 -4.89 -12.59 -26.37
CA ALA A 62 -3.92 -12.13 -27.36
C ALA A 62 -2.49 -12.33 -26.85
N TRP A 63 -1.58 -12.59 -27.78
CA TRP A 63 -0.14 -12.73 -27.55
C TRP A 63 0.65 -11.95 -28.60
N ALA A 64 1.79 -11.42 -28.18
CA ALA A 64 2.82 -10.88 -29.07
C ALA A 64 4.22 -11.24 -28.55
N GLY A 65 5.11 -11.51 -29.50
CA GLY A 65 6.50 -11.88 -29.28
C GLY A 65 7.25 -11.95 -30.61
N ASN A 66 8.58 -11.90 -30.57
CA ASN A 66 9.39 -12.14 -31.77
C ASN A 66 9.49 -13.64 -32.05
N ASN A 67 9.24 -14.06 -33.29
CA ASN A 67 9.28 -15.47 -33.67
C ASN A 67 10.66 -16.15 -33.47
N ASP A 68 11.73 -15.37 -33.34
CA ASP A 68 13.09 -15.84 -33.09
C ASP A 68 13.49 -15.80 -31.60
N ASN A 69 12.52 -15.54 -30.70
CA ASN A 69 12.70 -15.43 -29.26
C ASN A 69 13.62 -14.26 -28.83
N SER A 70 13.96 -13.32 -29.72
CA SER A 70 14.67 -12.11 -29.34
C SER A 70 13.79 -11.22 -28.45
N PRO A 71 14.36 -10.48 -27.47
CA PRO A 71 13.59 -9.54 -26.66
C PRO A 71 12.83 -8.52 -27.52
N MET A 72 11.59 -8.21 -27.13
CA MET A 72 10.84 -7.09 -27.67
C MET A 72 11.36 -5.76 -27.10
N GLU A 73 10.70 -4.65 -27.45
CA GLU A 73 10.87 -3.41 -26.70
C GLU A 73 10.60 -3.66 -25.21
N LYS A 74 11.43 -3.08 -24.32
CA LYS A 74 11.38 -3.31 -22.87
C LYS A 74 10.19 -2.61 -22.20
N ARG A 75 8.97 -3.00 -22.59
CA ARG A 75 7.69 -2.54 -22.05
C ARG A 75 6.85 -3.75 -21.62
N ILE A 76 5.93 -3.52 -20.69
CA ILE A 76 4.98 -4.53 -20.23
C ILE A 76 3.78 -4.64 -21.18
N ALA A 77 3.02 -5.74 -21.04
CA ALA A 77 1.85 -6.08 -21.86
C ALA A 77 0.87 -4.91 -22.08
N ALA A 78 0.61 -4.15 -21.01
CA ALA A 78 -0.31 -3.02 -21.01
C ALA A 78 0.02 -1.96 -22.08
N PHE A 79 1.30 -1.82 -22.46
CA PHE A 79 1.76 -0.80 -23.41
C PHE A 79 2.08 -1.35 -24.80
N ILE A 80 2.05 -2.67 -24.98
CA ILE A 80 2.36 -3.32 -26.27
C ILE A 80 1.07 -3.86 -26.90
N ILE A 81 0.38 -4.76 -26.21
CA ILE A 81 -0.71 -5.55 -26.81
C ILE A 81 -2.11 -5.11 -26.35
N SER A 82 -2.23 -4.54 -25.15
CA SER A 82 -3.54 -4.15 -24.61
C SER A 82 -4.32 -3.14 -25.46
N PRO A 83 -3.73 -2.12 -26.11
CA PRO A 83 -4.48 -1.24 -27.01
C PRO A 83 -5.13 -1.98 -28.19
N MET A 84 -4.40 -2.88 -28.84
CA MET A 84 -4.95 -3.69 -29.94
C MET A 84 -6.03 -4.65 -29.43
N TRP A 85 -5.79 -5.29 -28.29
CA TRP A 85 -6.77 -6.19 -27.68
C TRP A 85 -8.05 -5.45 -27.27
N HIS A 86 -7.93 -4.22 -26.77
CA HIS A 86 -9.07 -3.36 -26.40
C HIS A 86 -10.00 -3.12 -27.58
N GLU A 87 -9.47 -2.66 -28.72
CA GLU A 87 -10.24 -2.41 -29.94
C GLU A 87 -10.98 -3.66 -30.43
N ILE A 88 -10.32 -4.82 -30.36
CA ILE A 88 -10.94 -6.11 -30.73
C ILE A 88 -12.06 -6.47 -29.73
N MET A 89 -11.83 -6.25 -28.44
CA MET A 89 -12.81 -6.55 -27.40
C MET A 89 -14.02 -5.63 -27.49
N GLU A 90 -13.84 -4.32 -27.74
CA GLU A 90 -14.95 -3.39 -28.00
C GLU A 90 -15.82 -3.88 -29.17
N TYR A 91 -15.19 -4.21 -30.30
CA TYR A 91 -15.89 -4.78 -31.45
C TYR A 91 -16.60 -6.11 -31.13
N ALA A 92 -15.99 -6.95 -30.31
CA ALA A 92 -16.57 -8.21 -29.91
C ALA A 92 -17.79 -8.01 -28.99
N LEU A 93 -17.76 -7.02 -28.09
CA LEU A 93 -18.86 -6.69 -27.19
C LEU A 93 -20.09 -6.16 -27.93
N GLU A 94 -19.91 -5.51 -29.09
CA GLU A 94 -21.04 -5.14 -29.97
C GLU A 94 -21.77 -6.37 -30.54
N LYS A 95 -21.04 -7.46 -30.81
CA LYS A 95 -21.58 -8.70 -31.40
C LYS A 95 -22.08 -9.70 -30.37
N TYR A 96 -21.46 -9.71 -29.20
CA TYR A 96 -21.76 -10.62 -28.11
C TYR A 96 -22.11 -9.78 -26.88
N PRO A 97 -23.32 -9.17 -26.84
CA PRO A 97 -23.78 -8.44 -25.67
C PRO A 97 -23.71 -9.36 -24.45
N SER A 98 -23.10 -8.85 -23.37
CA SER A 98 -22.91 -9.62 -22.16
C SER A 98 -23.60 -8.95 -20.99
N GLU A 99 -24.15 -9.78 -20.10
CA GLU A 99 -24.59 -9.34 -18.79
C GLU A 99 -23.38 -8.98 -17.91
N SER A 100 -23.64 -8.26 -16.82
CA SER A 100 -22.63 -8.03 -15.78
C SER A 100 -22.34 -9.32 -15.00
N PHE A 101 -21.15 -9.41 -14.40
CA PHE A 101 -20.82 -10.52 -13.52
C PHE A 101 -21.78 -10.59 -12.33
N THR A 102 -22.14 -11.81 -11.91
CA THR A 102 -22.79 -12.01 -10.62
C THR A 102 -21.77 -11.69 -9.52
N PRO A 103 -22.04 -10.76 -8.60
CA PRO A 103 -21.09 -10.41 -7.55
C PRO A 103 -20.87 -11.60 -6.59
N PRO A 104 -19.70 -11.68 -5.95
CA PRO A 104 -19.46 -12.67 -4.90
C PRO A 104 -20.41 -12.47 -3.72
N ALA A 105 -20.69 -13.54 -2.98
CA ALA A 105 -21.37 -13.42 -1.69
C ALA A 105 -20.58 -12.47 -0.76
N PRO A 106 -21.28 -11.66 0.07
CA PRO A 106 -20.63 -10.74 1.00
C PRO A 106 -19.67 -11.46 1.95
N GLU A 107 -18.54 -10.82 2.20
CA GLU A 107 -17.55 -11.26 3.17
C GLU A 107 -17.92 -10.75 4.57
N ASN A 108 -17.57 -11.50 5.63
CA ASN A 108 -17.70 -11.00 7.00
C ASN A 108 -16.35 -10.44 7.47
N PRO A 109 -16.17 -9.11 7.54
CA PRO A 109 -14.88 -8.52 7.90
C PRO A 109 -14.40 -8.95 9.29
N ASP A 110 -15.31 -9.13 10.25
CA ASP A 110 -14.97 -9.51 11.63
C ASP A 110 -14.42 -10.94 11.72
N ALA A 111 -14.67 -11.77 10.70
CA ALA A 111 -14.14 -13.12 10.60
C ALA A 111 -12.75 -13.17 9.92
N LEU A 112 -12.28 -12.07 9.37
CA LEU A 112 -10.97 -12.00 8.72
C LEU A 112 -9.87 -11.62 9.71
N PRO A 113 -8.64 -12.13 9.52
CA PRO A 113 -7.47 -11.54 10.14
C PRO A 113 -7.34 -10.06 9.78
N PRO A 114 -6.91 -9.19 10.73
CA PRO A 114 -6.83 -7.74 10.49
C PRO A 114 -6.02 -7.34 9.25
N VAL A 115 -4.90 -8.02 8.99
CA VAL A 115 -4.06 -7.74 7.83
C VAL A 115 -4.79 -7.92 6.48
N LEU A 116 -5.78 -8.82 6.40
CA LEU A 116 -6.62 -8.98 5.20
C LEU A 116 -7.66 -7.86 5.04
N ARG A 117 -7.89 -7.05 6.08
CA ARG A 117 -8.69 -5.83 6.02
C ARG A 117 -7.86 -4.57 5.78
N GLY A 118 -6.54 -4.71 5.58
CA GLY A 118 -5.62 -3.58 5.51
C GLY A 118 -5.16 -3.06 6.87
N GLU A 119 -5.54 -3.70 7.97
CA GLU A 119 -5.10 -3.36 9.33
C GLU A 119 -3.83 -4.14 9.67
N TRP A 120 -2.68 -3.62 9.25
CA TRP A 120 -1.38 -4.30 9.38
C TRP A 120 -0.74 -4.18 10.77
N ASN A 121 -1.21 -3.28 11.64
CA ASN A 121 -0.63 -3.02 12.97
C ASN A 121 -1.68 -2.98 14.08
N THR A 122 -2.40 -4.08 14.26
CA THR A 122 -3.43 -4.19 15.34
C THR A 122 -2.85 -4.43 16.72
N ASP A 123 -1.59 -4.85 16.81
CA ASP A 123 -0.87 -5.04 18.08
C ASP A 123 0.57 -4.52 17.93
N PRO A 124 0.80 -3.21 18.16
CA PRO A 124 2.12 -2.59 18.09
C PRO A 124 3.16 -3.25 18.98
N SER A 125 2.75 -3.91 20.07
CA SER A 125 3.67 -4.61 20.96
C SER A 125 4.38 -5.78 20.29
N ARG A 126 3.82 -6.29 19.18
CA ARG A 126 4.43 -7.34 18.37
C ARG A 126 5.47 -6.80 17.39
N GLY A 127 5.51 -5.49 17.15
CA GLY A 127 6.40 -4.89 16.17
C GLY A 127 5.91 -5.05 14.73
N VAL A 128 6.71 -4.53 13.81
CA VAL A 128 6.47 -4.59 12.38
C VAL A 128 7.05 -5.88 11.83
N HIS A 129 6.24 -6.61 11.08
CA HIS A 129 6.63 -7.89 10.48
C HIS A 129 6.12 -8.00 9.06
N GLU A 130 6.72 -8.89 8.28
CA GLU A 130 6.22 -9.24 6.95
C GLU A 130 4.89 -10.01 7.01
N ILE A 131 4.25 -10.25 5.86
CA ILE A 131 2.87 -10.78 5.79
C ILE A 131 2.70 -12.22 6.30
N LEU A 132 3.69 -13.10 6.10
CA LEU A 132 3.66 -14.50 6.54
C LEU A 132 3.79 -14.64 8.07
N TYR A 133 4.19 -13.59 8.78
CA TYR A 133 4.07 -13.48 10.23
C TYR A 133 2.59 -13.42 10.65
N TRP A 134 1.77 -12.70 9.88
CA TRP A 134 0.38 -12.44 10.20
C TRP A 134 -0.57 -13.48 9.62
N LEU A 135 -0.16 -14.19 8.57
CA LEU A 135 -0.99 -15.11 7.82
C LEU A 135 -0.32 -16.46 7.62
N ASP A 136 -1.08 -17.54 7.83
CA ASP A 136 -0.73 -18.85 7.31
C ASP A 136 -0.91 -18.85 5.78
N LYS A 137 0.16 -19.12 5.02
CA LYS A 137 0.12 -19.15 3.55
C LYS A 137 -0.82 -20.21 2.99
N ASP A 138 -0.99 -21.33 3.72
CA ASP A 138 -1.82 -22.45 3.29
C ASP A 138 -3.29 -22.23 3.69
N ASN A 139 -3.54 -21.38 4.68
CA ASN A 139 -4.86 -20.89 5.04
C ASN A 139 -4.83 -19.43 5.53
N PRO A 140 -4.86 -18.43 4.63
CA PRO A 140 -4.75 -17.03 5.01
C PRO A 140 -5.86 -16.53 5.95
N ARG A 141 -6.95 -17.29 6.12
CA ARG A 141 -8.09 -16.91 6.96
C ARG A 141 -7.95 -17.38 8.40
N SER A 142 -7.03 -18.30 8.71
CA SER A 142 -6.80 -18.74 10.10
C SER A 142 -6.02 -17.73 10.94
N GLY A 143 -5.50 -16.67 10.31
CA GLY A 143 -4.67 -15.66 10.96
C GLY A 143 -3.25 -16.15 11.20
N ARG A 144 -2.61 -15.59 12.24
CA ARG A 144 -1.19 -15.76 12.50
C ARG A 144 -0.83 -17.22 12.79
N PRO A 145 0.15 -17.81 12.09
CA PRO A 145 0.69 -19.11 12.45
C PRO A 145 1.54 -19.00 13.72
N GLY A 146 1.58 -20.08 14.51
CA GLY A 146 2.45 -20.15 15.69
C GLY A 146 3.94 -20.13 15.34
N ASN A 147 4.31 -20.67 14.19
CA ASN A 147 5.66 -20.63 13.63
C ASN A 147 5.59 -20.58 12.09
N PRO A 148 6.03 -19.50 11.42
CA PRO A 148 6.09 -19.45 9.97
C PRO A 148 7.15 -20.44 9.45
N ALA A 149 6.72 -21.49 8.76
CA ALA A 149 7.62 -22.52 8.22
C ALA A 149 8.09 -22.25 6.78
N ASP A 150 7.84 -21.04 6.26
CA ASP A 150 8.17 -20.69 4.88
C ASP A 150 9.65 -20.28 4.75
N PRO A 151 10.42 -20.85 3.79
CA PRO A 151 11.82 -20.50 3.60
C PRO A 151 12.04 -19.03 3.22
N GLN A 152 11.03 -18.34 2.67
CA GLN A 152 11.09 -16.93 2.31
C GLN A 152 10.84 -16.01 3.50
N PHE A 153 10.25 -16.50 4.60
CA PHE A 153 9.93 -15.70 5.78
C PHE A 153 11.14 -14.89 6.24
N ALA A 154 12.26 -15.56 6.57
CA ALA A 154 13.45 -14.88 7.06
C ALA A 154 14.08 -13.91 6.04
N LEU A 155 13.94 -14.20 4.74
CA LEU A 155 14.47 -13.36 3.66
C LEU A 155 13.68 -12.05 3.50
N TRP A 156 12.40 -12.05 3.85
CA TRP A 156 11.53 -10.87 3.80
C TRP A 156 11.46 -10.15 5.13
N GLU A 157 11.52 -10.88 6.24
CA GLU A 157 11.48 -10.33 7.59
C GLU A 157 12.68 -9.43 7.87
N TYR A 158 13.89 -9.82 7.46
CA TYR A 158 15.10 -9.02 7.66
C TYR A 158 15.05 -7.61 7.05
N PRO A 159 14.72 -7.42 5.75
CA PRO A 159 14.60 -6.07 5.20
C PRO A 159 13.41 -5.29 5.79
N VAL A 160 12.32 -5.96 6.20
CA VAL A 160 11.20 -5.30 6.88
C VAL A 160 11.60 -4.79 8.26
N SER A 161 12.40 -5.54 9.02
CA SER A 161 12.89 -5.09 10.33
C SER A 161 13.82 -3.88 10.20
N LEU A 162 14.72 -3.89 9.20
CA LEU A 162 15.59 -2.74 8.92
C LEU A 162 14.78 -1.50 8.50
N TRP A 163 13.73 -1.67 7.69
CA TRP A 163 12.83 -0.59 7.35
C TRP A 163 12.11 -0.04 8.58
N ALA A 164 11.57 -0.92 9.43
CA ALA A 164 10.85 -0.53 10.64
C ALA A 164 11.72 0.27 11.62
N GLU A 165 13.00 -0.06 11.76
CA GLU A 165 13.97 0.71 12.54
C GLU A 165 14.19 2.12 11.97
N SER A 166 14.17 2.27 10.65
CA SER A 166 14.32 3.55 9.96
C SER A 166 13.03 4.39 9.92
N ALA A 167 11.88 3.77 10.16
CA ALA A 167 10.55 4.35 10.07
C ALA A 167 9.82 4.27 11.42
N PRO A 168 10.19 5.09 12.43
CA PRO A 168 9.63 5.01 13.78
C PRO A 168 8.10 5.19 13.83
N SER A 169 7.50 5.86 12.85
CA SER A 169 6.04 5.95 12.67
C SER A 169 5.35 4.61 12.37
N ALA A 170 6.09 3.63 11.85
CA ALA A 170 5.55 2.30 11.53
C ALA A 170 5.48 1.37 12.76
N SER A 171 6.19 1.69 13.85
CA SER A 171 6.16 0.89 15.09
C SER A 171 4.83 0.93 15.86
N GLY A 172 3.85 1.70 15.38
CA GLY A 172 2.49 1.73 15.94
C GLY A 172 2.37 2.45 17.28
N GLY A 173 3.38 3.22 17.68
CA GLY A 173 3.30 4.16 18.78
C GLY A 173 3.18 5.60 18.28
N PHE A 174 2.80 6.50 19.18
CA PHE A 174 2.98 7.93 18.96
C PHE A 174 4.45 8.24 18.64
N ALA A 175 4.72 8.90 17.51
CA ALA A 175 6.07 9.15 17.04
C ALA A 175 6.22 10.49 16.34
N ILE A 176 7.39 11.11 16.48
CA ILE A 176 7.78 12.26 15.67
C ILE A 176 8.10 11.77 14.24
N ALA A 177 7.42 12.34 13.25
CA ALA A 177 7.57 12.02 11.83
C ALA A 177 8.58 12.94 11.12
N SER A 178 8.72 14.19 11.57
CA SER A 178 9.71 15.14 11.06
C SER A 178 10.16 16.11 12.16
N PRO A 179 11.46 16.46 12.22
CA PRO A 179 12.57 15.83 11.51
C PRO A 179 12.78 14.38 11.98
N GLY A 180 13.55 13.58 11.25
CA GLY A 180 13.93 12.24 11.70
C GLY A 180 14.96 12.28 12.83
N ASN A 181 15.03 11.24 13.66
CA ASN A 181 16.10 11.12 14.65
C ASN A 181 17.47 11.04 13.98
N GLY A 182 18.41 11.88 14.41
CA GLY A 182 19.73 12.06 13.81
C GLY A 182 19.77 12.94 12.56
N ALA A 183 18.65 13.56 12.15
CA ALA A 183 18.60 14.39 10.96
C ALA A 183 19.54 15.62 11.05
N VAL A 184 20.04 16.07 9.90
CA VAL A 184 20.80 17.31 9.76
C VAL A 184 19.99 18.28 8.90
N VAL A 185 19.60 19.41 9.49
CA VAL A 185 18.74 20.44 8.90
C VAL A 185 19.56 21.70 8.64
N ARG A 186 19.27 22.45 7.58
CA ARG A 186 19.98 23.70 7.24
C ARG A 186 19.32 24.91 7.90
N LEU A 187 20.12 25.86 8.38
CA LEU A 187 19.68 27.09 9.07
C LEU A 187 18.88 28.10 8.21
N SER A 188 18.49 27.76 6.99
CA SER A 188 17.83 28.70 6.06
C SER A 188 16.41 28.30 5.65
N GLU A 189 15.87 27.23 6.22
CA GLU A 189 14.55 26.71 5.87
C GLU A 189 13.63 26.71 7.10
N PRO A 190 12.37 27.17 6.97
CA PRO A 190 11.36 26.94 7.98
C PRO A 190 11.26 25.44 8.24
N LEU A 191 11.48 25.03 9.48
CA LEU A 191 11.52 23.63 9.87
C LEU A 191 10.12 23.17 10.26
N VAL A 192 9.56 22.24 9.48
CA VAL A 192 8.30 21.57 9.79
C VAL A 192 8.56 20.44 10.76
N LEU A 193 7.96 20.57 11.94
CA LEU A 193 7.90 19.52 12.95
C LEU A 193 6.55 18.82 12.83
N SER A 194 6.54 17.51 12.75
CA SER A 194 5.30 16.73 12.67
C SER A 194 5.40 15.45 13.48
N ALA A 195 4.26 14.94 13.90
CA ALA A 195 4.14 13.72 14.66
C ALA A 195 2.91 12.96 14.18
N VAL A 196 2.93 11.65 14.34
CA VAL A 196 1.84 10.78 13.95
C VAL A 196 1.45 9.92 15.13
N HIS A 197 0.16 9.62 15.21
CA HIS A 197 -0.41 8.72 16.19
C HIS A 197 -1.20 7.64 15.44
N PRO A 198 -1.08 6.36 15.82
CA PRO A 198 -1.81 5.27 15.15
C PRO A 198 -3.34 5.39 15.28
N ARG A 199 -3.81 6.09 16.32
CA ARG A 199 -5.22 6.33 16.65
C ARG A 199 -5.48 7.84 16.78
N PRO A 200 -5.43 8.61 15.68
CA PRO A 200 -5.54 10.07 15.75
C PRO A 200 -6.87 10.54 16.37
N GLU A 201 -7.94 9.74 16.25
CA GLU A 201 -9.25 9.98 16.87
C GLU A 201 -9.24 10.01 18.40
N THR A 202 -8.17 9.49 19.03
CA THR A 202 -7.99 9.50 20.49
C THR A 202 -7.18 10.67 20.99
N VAL A 203 -6.56 11.46 20.09
CA VAL A 203 -5.62 12.54 20.42
C VAL A 203 -6.34 13.88 20.38
N ALA A 204 -6.34 14.61 21.50
CA ALA A 204 -6.88 15.97 21.56
C ALA A 204 -5.94 16.99 20.91
N ARG A 205 -4.63 16.84 21.13
CA ARG A 205 -3.56 17.63 20.50
C ARG A 205 -2.18 17.02 20.75
N VAL A 206 -1.20 17.48 19.97
CA VAL A 206 0.22 17.22 20.19
C VAL A 206 0.94 18.53 20.50
N ALA A 207 1.62 18.60 21.64
CA ALA A 207 2.47 19.71 22.06
C ALA A 207 3.96 19.41 21.80
N TYR A 208 4.71 20.41 21.35
CA TYR A 208 6.12 20.30 21.01
C TYR A 208 7.01 21.13 21.93
N TYR A 209 8.16 20.56 22.28
CA TYR A 209 9.18 21.15 23.12
C TYR A 209 10.56 21.00 22.48
N LEU A 210 11.28 22.10 22.35
CA LEU A 210 12.66 22.12 21.85
C LEU A 210 13.61 22.42 23.01
N ASN A 211 14.53 21.51 23.30
CA ASN A 211 15.42 21.57 24.47
C ASN A 211 14.67 21.81 25.80
N GLY A 212 13.44 21.29 25.89
CA GLY A 212 12.55 21.46 27.05
C GLY A 212 11.70 22.74 27.07
N GLY A 213 11.95 23.69 26.15
CA GLY A 213 11.11 24.87 25.99
C GLY A 213 9.90 24.60 25.09
N TYR A 214 8.70 24.99 25.50
CA TYR A 214 7.49 24.85 24.68
C TYR A 214 7.58 25.74 23.43
N ILE A 215 7.28 25.17 22.26
CA ILE A 215 7.39 25.87 20.97
C ILE A 215 6.09 25.89 20.16
N GLY A 216 5.09 25.07 20.50
CA GLY A 216 3.81 25.07 19.81
C GLY A 216 3.03 23.78 19.99
N ALA A 217 1.83 23.72 19.43
CA ALA A 217 0.99 22.53 19.42
C ALA A 217 0.11 22.50 18.17
N ALA A 218 -0.32 21.31 17.79
CA ALA A 218 -1.26 21.07 16.69
C ALA A 218 -2.36 20.12 17.14
N ALA A 219 -3.60 20.37 16.70
CA ALA A 219 -4.78 19.57 17.08
C ALA A 219 -5.21 18.57 16.01
N GLU A 220 -4.73 18.72 14.77
CA GLU A 220 -5.16 17.91 13.63
C GLU A 220 -3.98 17.15 13.02
N PRO A 221 -4.16 15.88 12.60
CA PRO A 221 -3.15 15.12 11.85
C PRO A 221 -2.70 15.87 10.57
N PRO A 222 -1.39 15.86 10.22
CA PRO A 222 -0.27 15.12 10.82
C PRO A 222 0.40 15.87 12.00
N TYR A 223 -0.41 16.60 12.78
CA TYR A 223 -0.02 17.35 13.96
C TYR A 223 1.20 18.25 13.72
N ALA A 224 1.22 18.98 12.61
CA ALA A 224 2.39 19.73 12.19
C ALA A 224 2.42 21.16 12.76
N ILE A 225 3.62 21.61 13.15
CA ILE A 225 3.92 23.04 13.39
C ILE A 225 5.17 23.42 12.60
N THR A 226 5.28 24.69 12.24
CA THR A 226 6.47 25.24 11.57
C THR A 226 7.21 26.16 12.53
N ILE A 227 8.53 26.00 12.63
CA ILE A 227 9.39 26.89 13.41
C ILE A 227 10.48 27.50 12.52
N GLU A 228 10.99 28.66 12.92
CA GLU A 228 12.18 29.28 12.34
C GLU A 228 13.36 29.05 13.29
N PRO A 229 14.35 28.21 12.94
CA PRO A 229 15.49 27.97 13.80
C PRO A 229 16.37 29.22 13.98
N GLU A 230 16.63 29.60 15.23
CA GLU A 230 17.43 30.81 15.53
C GLU A 230 18.94 30.54 15.64
N GLY A 231 19.39 29.28 15.54
CA GLY A 231 20.80 28.94 15.68
C GLY A 231 21.17 27.53 15.24
N THR A 232 22.47 27.29 15.13
CA THR A 232 23.05 25.98 14.80
C THR A 232 23.39 25.18 16.06
N GLY A 233 23.50 23.87 15.92
CA GLY A 233 23.87 22.97 17.00
C GLY A 233 22.98 21.73 17.08
N ALA A 234 23.18 20.94 18.14
CA ALA A 234 22.35 19.79 18.43
C ALA A 234 21.11 20.20 19.24
N PHE A 235 19.95 19.70 18.84
CA PHE A 235 18.66 19.98 19.46
C PHE A 235 17.97 18.68 19.84
N ARG A 236 17.26 18.70 20.98
CA ARG A 236 16.34 17.64 21.40
C ARG A 236 14.92 18.11 21.18
N LEU A 237 14.16 17.40 20.35
CA LEU A 237 12.73 17.63 20.16
C LEU A 237 11.94 16.58 20.94
N THR A 238 11.00 17.05 21.74
CA THR A 238 10.00 16.22 22.41
C THR A 238 8.62 16.61 21.90
N ALA A 239 7.81 15.62 21.55
CA ALA A 239 6.40 15.76 21.26
C ALA A 239 5.60 15.03 22.34
N VAL A 240 4.47 15.59 22.77
CA VAL A 240 3.57 15.02 23.78
C VAL A 240 2.15 15.00 23.21
N ALA A 241 1.59 13.82 23.00
CA ALA A 241 0.20 13.63 22.62
C ALA A 241 -0.68 13.57 23.87
N GLU A 242 -1.68 14.44 23.95
CA GLU A 242 -2.73 14.38 24.97
C GLU A 242 -3.83 13.45 24.46
N THR A 243 -3.93 12.24 25.01
CA THR A 243 -4.95 11.25 24.61
C THR A 243 -6.00 11.04 25.70
N THR A 244 -7.11 10.39 25.34
CA THR A 244 -8.13 9.96 26.32
C THR A 244 -7.61 8.94 27.35
N GLY A 245 -6.52 8.24 27.05
CA GLY A 245 -5.87 7.26 27.93
C GLY A 245 -4.72 7.80 28.78
N GLY A 246 -4.40 9.09 28.66
CA GLY A 246 -3.22 9.72 29.28
C GLY A 246 -2.27 10.30 28.24
N ASN A 247 -1.20 10.94 28.70
CA ASN A 247 -0.23 11.55 27.80
C ASN A 247 0.78 10.52 27.30
N GLU A 248 1.05 10.55 25.99
CA GLU A 248 2.12 9.78 25.34
C GLU A 248 3.24 10.73 24.91
N GLU A 249 4.50 10.32 25.05
CA GLU A 249 5.67 11.16 24.72
C GLU A 249 6.57 10.46 23.69
N SER A 250 7.07 11.22 22.71
CA SER A 250 8.11 10.82 21.79
C SER A 250 9.22 11.86 21.77
N ALA A 251 10.48 11.43 21.72
CA ALA A 251 11.62 12.34 21.67
C ALA A 251 12.68 11.89 20.67
N ILE A 252 13.28 12.86 19.98
CA ILE A 252 14.38 12.65 19.03
C ILE A 252 15.48 13.69 19.26
N SER A 253 16.65 13.44 18.68
CA SER A 253 17.72 14.44 18.56
C SER A 253 17.99 14.74 17.09
N PHE A 254 18.30 15.98 16.74
CA PHE A 254 18.68 16.39 15.39
C PHE A 254 19.69 17.55 15.44
N THR A 255 20.36 17.83 14.33
CA THR A 255 21.37 18.90 14.24
C THR A 255 20.94 19.96 13.23
N ILE A 256 21.13 21.24 13.56
CA ILE A 256 20.94 22.36 12.64
C ILE A 256 22.32 22.93 12.29
N GLN A 257 22.58 23.15 11.00
CA GLN A 257 23.86 23.66 10.47
C GLN A 257 23.67 24.83 9.51
#